data_AF-A0A2E5NHZ9-F1
#
_entry.id   AF-A0A2E5NHZ9-F1
#
_cell.length_a   1.000
_cell.length_b   1.000
_cell.length_c   1.000
_cell.angle_alpha   90.00
_cell.angle_beta   90.00
_cell.angle_gamma   90.00
#
_symmetry.space_group_name_H-M   'P 1'
#
loop_
_entity.id
_entity.type
_entity.pdbx_description
1 polymer ?
#
loop_
_entity_poly.entity_id
_entity_poly.type
_entity_poly.pdbx_seq_one_letter_code
_entity_poly.pdbx_strand_id
1 'polypeptide(L)' 'NKIDVSDVDVSLNGIELIDREFVFSILERKVPNSSLEQCLPAMRIMHEIEHKMTK' A
#
# COMPACT_ATOMS: atom_id res chain seq x y z
N ASN A 1 0.58 -14.82 25.85
CA ASN A 1 0.66 -15.05 24.39
C ASN A 1 1.57 -14.01 23.77
N LYS A 2 2.78 -14.39 23.34
CA LYS A 2 3.67 -13.50 22.55
C LYS A 2 3.26 -13.59 21.08
N ILE A 3 3.21 -12.46 20.40
CA ILE A 3 3.01 -12.38 18.94
C ILE A 3 4.40 -12.36 18.31
N ASP A 4 4.61 -13.25 17.34
CA ASP A 4 5.84 -13.27 16.55
C ASP A 4 5.79 -12.17 15.49
N VAL A 5 6.86 -11.38 15.42
CA VAL A 5 7.03 -10.25 14.50
C VAL A 5 8.42 -10.28 13.87
N SER A 6 9.11 -11.43 13.89
CA SER A 6 10.45 -11.57 13.32
C SER A 6 10.55 -11.23 11.82
N ASP A 7 9.43 -11.33 11.09
CA ASP A 7 9.35 -11.01 9.66
C ASP A 7 8.76 -9.61 9.37
N VAL A 8 8.62 -8.75 10.39
CA VAL A 8 8.08 -7.39 10.25
C VAL A 8 9.21 -6.37 10.24
N ASP A 9 9.32 -5.61 9.15
CA ASP A 9 10.27 -4.51 9.05
C ASP A 9 9.98 -3.38 10.05
N VAL A 10 11.05 -2.73 10.51
CA VAL A 10 10.97 -1.59 11.46
C VAL A 10 11.21 -0.28 10.71
N SER A 11 10.38 0.72 10.97
CA SER A 11 10.59 2.09 10.50
C SER A 11 10.05 3.12 11.49
N LEU A 12 10.55 4.36 11.39
CA LEU A 12 10.06 5.51 12.15
C LEU A 12 8.69 6.00 11.65
N ASN A 13 8.34 5.75 10.38
CA ASN A 13 7.03 6.02 9.79
C ASN A 13 6.79 5.13 8.56
N GLY A 14 5.55 5.07 8.05
CA GLY A 14 5.25 4.19 6.90
C GLY A 14 5.89 4.60 5.57
N ILE A 15 6.44 5.81 5.44
CA ILE A 15 6.92 6.36 4.15
C ILE A 15 8.21 5.68 3.72
N GLU A 16 9.16 5.50 4.65
CA GLU A 16 10.42 4.81 4.35
C GLU A 16 10.18 3.38 3.83
N LEU A 17 9.21 2.66 4.40
CA LEU A 17 8.87 1.31 3.95
C LEU A 17 8.30 1.31 2.52
N ILE A 18 7.52 2.32 2.17
CA ILE A 18 6.99 2.50 0.81
C ILE A 18 8.13 2.73 -0.19
N ASP A 19 9.10 3.60 0.14
CA ASP A 19 10.22 3.89 -0.74
C ASP A 19 11.13 2.66 -0.96
N ARG A 20 11.43 1.92 0.12
CA ARG A 20 12.20 0.67 0.04
C ARG A 20 11.50 -0.37 -0.82
N GLU A 21 10.18 -0.55 -0.64
CA GLU A 21 9.37 -1.48 -1.41
C GLU A 21 9.33 -1.10 -2.89
N PHE A 22 9.13 0.18 -3.20
CA PHE A 22 9.06 0.69 -4.57
C PHE A 22 10.36 0.43 -5.34
N VAL A 23 11.51 0.81 -4.77
CA VAL A 23 12.82 0.58 -5.41
C VAL A 23 13.12 -0.91 -5.54
N PHE A 24 12.86 -1.70 -4.50
CA PHE A 24 13.05 -3.15 -4.53
C PHE A 24 12.20 -3.80 -5.62
N SER A 25 10.94 -3.39 -5.78
CA SER A 25 10.03 -3.91 -6.80
C SER A 25 10.50 -3.61 -8.24
N ILE A 26 11.12 -2.45 -8.46
CA ILE A 26 11.75 -2.11 -9.75
C ILE A 26 12.94 -3.03 -10.05
N LEU A 27 13.83 -3.21 -9.07
CA LEU A 27 15.04 -4.03 -9.22
C LEU A 27 14.67 -5.51 -9.50
N GLU A 28 13.70 -6.03 -8.76
CA GLU A 28 13.24 -7.42 -8.88
C GLU A 28 12.21 -7.64 -10.00
N ARG A 29 11.84 -6.59 -10.74
CA ARG A 29 10.80 -6.64 -11.78
C ARG A 29 9.50 -7.30 -11.32
N LYS A 30 9.11 -7.05 -10.07
CA LYS A 30 7.85 -7.53 -9.48
C LYS A 30 6.84 -6.40 -9.35
N VAL A 31 5.57 -6.76 -9.23
CA VAL A 31 4.50 -5.79 -9.01
C VAL A 31 4.58 -5.29 -7.55
N PRO A 32 4.59 -3.97 -7.31
CA PRO A 32 4.61 -3.45 -5.96
C PRO A 32 3.27 -3.62 -5.25
N ASN A 33 3.32 -3.66 -3.92
CA ASN A 33 2.12 -3.74 -3.07
C ASN A 33 1.21 -2.52 -3.25
N SER A 34 1.76 -1.40 -3.68
CA SER A 34 1.07 -0.13 -3.92
C SER A 34 0.77 0.13 -5.40
N SER A 35 0.69 -0.91 -6.22
CA SER A 35 0.42 -0.77 -7.66
C SER A 35 -0.96 -0.17 -7.96
N LEU A 36 -1.05 0.60 -9.06
CA LEU A 36 -2.31 1.20 -9.51
C LEU A 36 -3.43 0.16 -9.71
N GLU A 37 -3.08 -1.01 -10.25
CA GLU A 37 -4.03 -2.12 -10.44
C GLU A 37 -4.67 -2.54 -9.10
N GLN A 38 -3.87 -2.68 -8.05
CA GLN A 38 -4.35 -3.04 -6.72
C GLN A 38 -5.11 -1.90 -6.04
N CYS A 39 -4.74 -0.64 -6.29
CA CYS A 39 -5.42 0.52 -5.71
C CYS A 39 -6.74 0.89 -6.41
N LEU A 40 -6.90 0.53 -7.70
CA LEU A 40 -8.03 0.99 -8.51
C LEU A 40 -9.41 0.60 -7.94
N PRO A 41 -9.65 -0.61 -7.41
CA PRO A 41 -10.92 -0.95 -6.76
C PRO A 41 -11.25 -0.03 -5.58
N ALA A 42 -10.27 0.30 -4.74
CA ALA A 42 -10.46 1.20 -3.60
C ALA A 42 -10.80 2.62 -4.07
N MET A 43 -10.10 3.13 -5.10
CA MET A 43 -10.38 4.45 -5.68
C MET A 43 -11.80 4.53 -6.25
N ARG A 44 -12.30 3.47 -6.91
CA ARG A 44 -13.68 3.40 -7.40
C ARG A 44 -14.70 3.51 -6.27
N ILE A 45 -14.50 2.80 -5.17
CA ILE A 45 -15.40 2.89 -4.02
C ILE A 45 -15.36 4.28 -3.40
N MET A 46 -14.17 4.88 -3.25
CA MET A 46 -14.07 6.26 -2.74
C MET A 46 -14.81 7.26 -3.63
N HIS A 47 -14.74 7.10 -4.95
CA HIS A 47 -15.49 7.92 -5.88
C HIS A 47 -17.02 7.77 -5.73
N GLU A 48 -17.51 6.53 -5.56
CA GLU A 48 -18.93 6.28 -5.29
C GLU A 48 -19.40 6.91 -3.97
N ILE A 49 -18.56 6.85 -2.93
CA ILE A 49 -18.84 7.49 -1.64
C ILE A 49 -18.92 9.01 -1.82
N GLU A 50 -17.92 9.61 -2.46
CA GLU A 50 -17.88 11.04 -2.76
C GLU A 50 -19.14 11.49 -3.50
N HIS A 51 -19.57 10.75 -4.53
CA HIS A 51 -20.79 11.04 -5.27
C HIS A 51 -22.07 10.98 -4.46
N LYS A 52 -22.13 10.15 -3.42
CA LYS A 52 -23.29 10.05 -2.51
C LYS A 52 -23.28 11.12 -1.42
N MET A 53 -22.11 11.68 -1.10
CA MET A 53 -21.96 12.71 -0.07
C MET A 53 -22.06 14.14 -0.61
N THR A 54 -21.88 14.32 -1.92
CA THR A 54 -21.90 15.63 -2.59
C THR A 54 -23.17 15.91 -3.40
N LYS A 55 -24.10 14.94 -3.44
CA LYS A 55 -25.47 15.09 -3.96
C LYS A 55 -26.46 15.13 -2.82
#